data_AF-A0A1A6Y0S2-F1
#
_entry.id   AF-A0A1A6Y0S2-F1
#
_cell.length_a   1.000
_cell.length_b   1.000
_cell.length_c   1.000
_cell.angle_alpha   90.00
_cell.angle_beta   90.00
_cell.angle_gamma   90.00
#
_symmetry.space_group_name_H-M   'P 1'
#
loop_
_entity.id
_entity.type
_entity.pdbx_description
1 polymer ?
#
loop_
_entity_poly.entity_id
_entity_poly.type
_entity_poly.pdbx_seq_one_letter_code
_entity_poly.pdbx_strand_id
1 'polypeptide(L)'
;MTPSPLPWYWPLLGGLMIGASAGAYLVLAGRIAGISGLLARTLGLPGDGGRGLAALFLAGLATASGLALAVKPIPLPALSADGTMVLVLAGLLVGYGTRLGAGCTSGHGVCGLGRASPRSVVATVVFMLMGMATATLVRTVAGGGP
;
A
#
# COMPACT_ATOMS: atom_id res chain seq x y z
N MET A 1 -7.48 26.05 -8.64
CA MET A 1 -7.56 25.65 -7.22
C MET A 1 -6.19 25.82 -6.59
N THR A 2 -5.96 26.93 -5.87
CA THR A 2 -4.77 27.05 -5.02
C THR A 2 -4.95 26.07 -3.85
N PRO A 3 -4.07 25.07 -3.67
CA PRO A 3 -4.18 24.19 -2.50
C PRO A 3 -4.09 25.07 -1.25
N SER A 4 -5.02 24.90 -0.31
CA SER A 4 -4.85 25.46 1.03
C SER A 4 -3.50 24.96 1.57
N PRO A 5 -2.74 25.80 2.30
CA PRO A 5 -1.48 25.34 2.88
C PRO A 5 -1.79 24.15 3.78
N LEU A 6 -1.44 22.95 3.32
CA LEU A 6 -1.55 21.75 4.14
C LEU A 6 -0.62 21.98 5.34
N PRO A 7 -1.15 21.93 6.56
CA PRO A 7 -0.31 22.10 7.72
C PRO A 7 0.79 21.05 7.71
N TRP A 8 2.04 21.50 7.79
CA TRP A 8 3.24 20.66 7.73
C TRP A 8 3.26 19.54 8.79
N TYR A 9 2.50 19.71 9.88
CA TYR A 9 2.39 18.74 10.96
C TYR A 9 1.64 17.45 10.59
N TRP A 10 0.67 17.49 9.66
CA TRP A 10 -0.11 16.32 9.26
C TRP A 10 0.72 15.21 8.59
N PRO A 11 1.53 15.48 7.54
CA PRO A 11 2.36 14.46 6.93
C PRO A 11 3.44 13.94 7.89
N LEU A 12 3.96 14.78 8.79
CA LEU A 12 4.90 14.35 9.82
C LEU A 12 4.26 13.37 10.81
N LEU A 13 3.08 13.70 11.34
CA LEU A 13 2.37 12.84 12.29
C LEU A 13 1.98 11.50 11.64
N GLY A 14 1.50 11.53 10.40
CA GLY A 14 1.19 10.33 9.63
C GLY A 14 2.43 9.47 9.36
N GLY A 15 3.54 10.09 8.94
CA GLY A 15 4.81 9.41 8.72
C GLY A 15 5.36 8.76 10.00
N LEU A 16 5.29 9.47 11.12
CA LEU A 16 5.70 8.96 12.44
C LEU A 16 4.84 7.75 12.84
N MET A 17 3.51 7.82 12.67
CA MET A 17 2.59 6.71 12.97
C MET A 17 2.89 5.47 12.12
N ILE A 18 3.07 5.64 10.80
CA ILE A 18 3.38 4.53 9.88
C ILE A 18 4.75 3.93 10.22
N GLY A 19 5.75 4.77 10.46
CA GLY A 19 7.11 4.35 10.82
C GLY A 19 7.16 3.61 12.15
N ALA A 20 6.48 4.12 13.18
CA ALA A 20 6.38 3.47 14.49
C ALA A 20 5.67 2.12 14.40
N SER A 21 4.57 2.03 13.65
CA SER A 21 3.84 0.78 13.45
C SER A 21 4.67 -0.27 12.69
N ALA A 22 5.31 0.12 11.59
CA ALA A 22 6.17 -0.77 10.81
C ALA A 22 7.43 -1.21 11.60
N GLY A 23 8.02 -0.29 12.37
CA GLY A 23 9.16 -0.56 13.25
C GLY A 23 8.79 -1.50 14.41
N ALA A 24 7.65 -1.27 15.05
CA ALA A 24 7.13 -2.16 16.09
C ALA A 24 6.88 -3.57 15.53
N TYR A 25 6.29 -3.69 14.33
CA TYR A 25 6.13 -4.99 13.68
C TYR A 25 7.47 -5.66 13.39
N LEU A 26 8.49 -4.91 12.95
CA LEU A 26 9.83 -5.45 12.72
C LEU A 26 10.46 -5.99 14.01
N VAL A 27 10.34 -5.27 15.13
CA VAL A 27 10.88 -5.68 16.42
C VAL A 27 10.14 -6.89 16.99
N LEU A 28 8.80 -6.89 16.92
CA LEU A 28 7.96 -7.95 17.50
C LEU A 28 7.94 -9.22 16.64
N ALA A 29 7.92 -9.08 15.31
CA ALA A 29 7.82 -10.21 14.38
C ALA A 29 9.18 -10.69 13.85
N GLY A 30 10.25 -9.93 14.09
CA GLY A 30 11.57 -10.12 13.49
C GLY A 30 11.61 -9.94 11.97
N ARG A 31 10.55 -9.38 11.37
CA ARG A 31 10.29 -9.42 9.93
C ARG A 31 9.74 -8.11 9.39
N ILE A 32 10.02 -7.87 8.12
CA ILE A 32 9.65 -6.64 7.40
C ILE A 32 8.13 -6.57 7.22
N ALA A 33 7.52 -5.42 7.52
CA ALA A 33 6.09 -5.18 7.30
C ALA A 33 5.78 -4.97 5.80
N GLY A 34 5.32 -6.02 5.12
CA GLY A 34 4.85 -5.96 3.73
C GLY A 34 3.42 -6.47 3.62
N ILE A 35 2.49 -5.67 3.10
CA ILE A 35 1.05 -6.01 3.07
C ILE A 35 0.79 -7.32 2.30
N SER A 36 1.38 -7.51 1.11
CA SER A 36 1.22 -8.77 0.36
C SER A 36 1.77 -9.99 1.12
N GLY A 37 2.86 -9.82 1.86
CA GLY A 37 3.45 -10.87 2.69
C GLY A 37 2.60 -11.18 3.92
N LEU A 38 2.08 -10.15 4.59
CA LEU A 38 1.15 -10.27 5.71
C LEU A 38 -0.13 -11.00 5.29
N LEU A 39 -0.70 -10.64 4.13
CA LEU A 39 -1.88 -11.28 3.58
C LEU A 39 -1.63 -12.76 3.30
N ALA A 40 -0.54 -13.09 2.62
CA ALA A 40 -0.17 -14.49 2.36
C ALA A 40 0.01 -15.29 3.66
N ARG A 41 0.52 -14.66 4.72
CA ARG A 41 0.68 -15.27 6.06
C ARG A 41 -0.65 -15.50 6.76
N THR A 42 -1.58 -14.55 6.67
CA THR A 42 -2.94 -14.74 7.21
C THR A 42 -3.70 -15.86 6.50
N LEU A 43 -3.47 -16.04 5.20
CA LEU A 43 -4.01 -17.13 4.40
C LEU A 43 -3.29 -18.48 4.63
N GLY A 44 -2.25 -18.51 5.47
CA GLY A 44 -1.55 -19.73 5.85
C GLY A 44 -0.59 -20.31 4.81
N LEU A 45 -0.28 -19.56 3.74
CA LEU A 45 0.59 -20.01 2.64
C LEU A 45 2.05 -20.29 3.10
N PRO A 46 2.57 -19.61 4.13
CA PRO A 46 3.73 -20.09 4.87
C PRO A 46 3.32 -20.68 6.24
N GLY A 47 3.88 -21.84 6.57
CA GLY A 47 3.67 -22.55 7.85
C GLY A 47 4.49 -21.99 9.02
N ASP A 48 4.97 -20.75 8.92
CA ASP A 48 5.84 -20.13 9.90
C ASP A 48 5.05 -19.35 10.97
N GLY A 49 5.44 -19.47 12.23
CA GLY A 49 4.80 -18.79 13.35
C GLY A 49 4.68 -17.27 13.17
N GLY A 50 3.59 -16.69 13.66
CA GLY A 50 3.31 -15.24 13.60
C GLY A 50 2.04 -14.83 12.84
N ARG A 51 1.14 -15.78 12.53
CA ARG A 51 -0.16 -15.51 11.88
C ARG A 51 -1.02 -14.52 12.68
N GLY A 52 -1.05 -14.66 14.00
CA GLY A 52 -1.80 -13.75 14.88
C GLY A 52 -1.34 -12.30 14.77
N LEU A 53 -0.03 -12.05 14.80
CA LEU A 53 0.51 -10.70 14.68
C LEU A 53 0.26 -10.11 13.28
N ALA A 54 0.38 -10.94 12.23
CA ALA A 54 0.08 -10.51 10.86
C ALA A 54 -1.41 -10.13 10.69
N ALA A 55 -2.32 -10.95 11.23
CA ALA A 55 -3.74 -10.68 11.23
C ALA A 55 -4.08 -9.42 12.04
N LEU A 56 -3.49 -9.24 13.23
CA LEU A 56 -3.68 -8.05 14.06
C LEU A 56 -3.21 -6.78 13.34
N PHE A 57 -2.08 -6.83 12.62
CA PHE A 57 -1.59 -5.69 11.85
C PHE A 57 -2.56 -5.32 10.70
N LEU A 58 -3.05 -6.31 9.95
CA LEU A 58 -4.02 -6.08 8.88
C LEU A 58 -5.38 -5.61 9.42
N ALA A 59 -5.83 -6.18 10.53
CA ALA A 59 -7.04 -5.75 11.21
C ALA A 59 -6.91 -4.30 11.69
N GLY A 60 -5.77 -3.93 12.29
CA GLY A 60 -5.48 -2.55 12.71
C GLY A 60 -5.48 -1.57 11.54
N LEU A 61 -4.91 -1.95 10.38
CA LEU A 61 -4.94 -1.14 9.17
C LEU A 61 -6.40 -0.93 8.68
N ALA A 62 -7.20 -1.99 8.66
CA ALA A 62 -8.58 -1.95 8.21
C ALA A 62 -9.49 -1.14 9.17
N THR A 63 -9.35 -1.35 10.48
CA THR A 63 -10.14 -0.63 11.49
C THR A 63 -9.76 0.84 11.54
N ALA A 64 -8.47 1.19 11.47
CA ALA A 64 -8.02 2.59 11.41
C ALA A 64 -8.55 3.31 10.17
N SER A 65 -8.53 2.65 9.00
CA SER A 65 -9.05 3.21 7.75
C SER A 65 -10.57 3.40 7.81
N GLY A 66 -11.30 2.43 8.37
CA GLY A 66 -12.75 2.52 8.56
C GLY A 66 -13.15 3.62 9.56
N LEU A 67 -12.42 3.75 10.67
CA LEU A 67 -12.66 4.81 11.64
C LEU A 67 -12.37 6.19 11.06
N ALA A 68 -11.31 6.33 10.25
CA ALA A 68 -10.99 7.59 9.56
C ALA A 68 -12.13 8.02 8.61
N LEU A 69 -12.71 7.07 7.87
CA LEU A 69 -13.87 7.32 7.00
C LEU A 69 -15.12 7.70 7.81
N ALA A 70 -15.32 7.14 9.01
CA ALA A 70 -16.43 7.50 9.89
C ALA A 70 -16.32 8.92 10.45
N VAL A 71 -15.09 9.37 10.76
CA VAL A 71 -14.84 10.73 11.28
C VAL A 71 -14.93 11.77 10.17
N LYS A 72 -14.39 11.47 8.98
CA LYS A 72 -14.42 12.37 7.83
C LYS A 72 -14.92 11.61 6.60
N PRO A 73 -16.25 11.59 6.35
CA PRO A 73 -16.80 10.89 5.20
C PRO A 73 -16.28 11.51 3.91
N ILE A 74 -15.59 10.70 3.12
CA ILE A 74 -15.12 11.08 1.79
C ILE A 74 -16.09 10.45 0.80
N PRO A 75 -16.61 11.20 -0.20
CA PRO A 75 -17.44 10.60 -1.25
C PRO A 75 -16.64 9.51 -1.95
N LEU A 76 -17.11 8.26 -1.81
CA LEU A 76 -16.52 7.12 -2.48
C LEU A 76 -16.93 7.17 -3.96
N PRO A 77 -15.99 7.01 -4.91
CA PRO A 77 -16.34 6.93 -6.32
C PRO A 77 -17.26 5.72 -6.55
N ALA A 78 -18.37 5.94 -7.27
CA ALA A 78 -19.29 4.86 -7.62
C ALA A 78 -18.58 3.87 -8.56
N LEU A 79 -18.58 2.58 -8.20
CA LEU A 79 -18.08 1.53 -9.08
C LEU A 79 -19.11 1.28 -10.17
N SER A 80 -18.77 1.58 -11.42
CA SER A 80 -19.52 1.08 -12.58
C SER A 80 -19.25 -0.42 -12.77
N ALA A 81 -20.17 -1.13 -13.43
CA ALA A 81 -20.02 -2.55 -13.75
C ALA A 81 -18.72 -2.80 -14.55
N ASP A 82 -18.39 -1.91 -15.49
CA ASP A 82 -17.15 -1.95 -16.27
C ASP A 82 -15.90 -1.74 -15.41
N GLY A 83 -15.99 -0.90 -14.38
CA GLY A 83 -14.90 -0.64 -13.43
C GLY A 83 -14.56 -1.86 -12.57
N THR A 84 -15.54 -2.72 -12.28
CA THR A 84 -15.33 -3.91 -11.44
C THR A 84 -14.41 -4.92 -12.11
N MET A 85 -14.61 -5.21 -13.40
CA MET A 85 -13.76 -6.16 -14.13
C MET A 85 -12.32 -5.65 -14.22
N VAL A 86 -12.14 -4.36 -14.50
CA VAL A 86 -10.81 -3.72 -14.55
C VAL A 86 -10.11 -3.79 -13.19
N LEU A 87 -10.83 -3.55 -12.09
CA LEU A 87 -10.28 -3.64 -10.73
C LEU A 87 -9.83 -5.06 -10.37
N VAL A 88 -10.62 -6.08 -10.73
CA VAL A 88 -10.26 -7.49 -10.50
C VAL A 88 -9.00 -7.86 -11.28
N LEU A 89 -8.95 -7.53 -12.57
CA LEU A 89 -7.77 -7.81 -13.41
C LEU A 89 -6.54 -7.05 -12.92
N ALA A 90 -6.68 -5.77 -12.57
CA ALA A 90 -5.60 -4.97 -12.02
C ALA A 90 -5.08 -5.55 -10.69
N GLY A 91 -5.98 -5.96 -9.80
CA GLY A 91 -5.64 -6.59 -8.52
C GLY A 91 -4.86 -7.89 -8.71
N LEU A 92 -5.29 -8.76 -9.63
CA LEU A 92 -4.59 -10.01 -9.97
C LEU A 92 -3.20 -9.74 -10.54
N LEU A 93 -3.08 -8.78 -11.47
CA LEU A 93 -1.82 -8.44 -12.11
C LEU A 93 -0.82 -7.84 -11.12
N VAL A 94 -1.28 -6.95 -10.24
CA VAL A 94 -0.48 -6.40 -9.13
C VAL A 94 -0.08 -7.51 -8.15
N GLY A 95 -1.02 -8.38 -7.77
CA GLY A 95 -0.74 -9.53 -6.90
C GLY A 95 0.37 -10.43 -7.46
N TYR A 96 0.24 -10.82 -8.73
CA TYR A 96 1.26 -11.58 -9.45
C TYR A 96 2.60 -10.84 -9.51
N GLY A 97 2.59 -9.56 -9.87
CA GLY A 97 3.78 -8.72 -9.95
C GLY A 97 4.52 -8.59 -8.61
N THR A 98 3.80 -8.38 -7.50
CA THR A 98 4.43 -8.31 -6.16
C THR A 98 5.06 -9.64 -5.74
N ARG A 99 4.51 -10.78 -6.21
CA ARG A 99 5.12 -12.09 -5.96
C ARG A 99 6.40 -12.27 -6.77
N LEU A 100 6.41 -11.89 -8.04
CA LEU A 100 7.61 -11.91 -8.89
C LEU A 100 8.70 -10.97 -8.36
N GLY A 101 8.32 -9.78 -7.89
CA GLY A 101 9.23 -8.79 -7.30
C GLY A 101 9.76 -9.15 -5.92
N ALA A 102 9.35 -10.29 -5.35
CA ALA A 102 9.65 -10.72 -3.97
C ALA A 102 9.24 -9.69 -2.90
N GLY A 103 8.23 -8.87 -3.18
CA GLY A 103 7.78 -7.82 -2.26
C GLY A 103 6.73 -6.89 -2.86
N CYS A 104 6.10 -6.12 -1.98
CA CYS A 104 5.16 -5.07 -2.34
C CYS A 104 5.79 -3.69 -2.11
N THR A 105 5.13 -2.65 -2.60
CA THR A 105 5.54 -1.26 -2.41
C THR A 105 5.57 -0.83 -0.96
N SER A 106 4.70 -1.37 -0.09
CA SER A 106 4.76 -1.04 1.34
C SER A 106 6.05 -1.59 1.97
N GLY A 107 6.45 -2.82 1.62
CA GLY A 107 7.65 -3.45 2.15
C GLY A 107 8.95 -2.86 1.57
N HIS A 108 8.98 -2.63 0.27
CA HIS A 108 10.13 -2.02 -0.40
C HIS A 108 10.24 -0.51 -0.17
N GLY A 109 9.11 0.19 -0.22
CA GLY A 109 9.03 1.63 -0.01
C GLY A 109 9.24 1.99 1.46
N VAL A 110 8.32 1.61 2.35
CA VAL A 110 8.34 2.08 3.75
C VAL A 110 9.54 1.47 4.50
N CYS A 111 9.65 0.15 4.55
CA CYS A 111 10.71 -0.51 5.33
C CYS A 111 12.03 -0.68 4.56
N GLY A 112 11.99 -0.77 3.24
CA GLY A 112 13.17 -1.03 2.41
C GLY A 112 14.00 0.22 2.10
N LEU A 113 13.35 1.38 1.86
CA LEU A 113 14.03 2.68 1.76
C LEU A 113 14.57 3.13 3.12
N GLY A 114 13.82 2.90 4.20
CA GLY A 114 14.26 3.22 5.56
C GLY A 114 15.53 2.47 6.01
N ARG A 115 15.87 1.35 5.36
CA ARG A 115 17.12 0.59 5.58
C ARG A 115 18.19 0.85 4.51
N ALA A 116 18.01 1.87 3.68
CA ALA A 116 18.93 2.28 2.61
C ALA A 116 19.36 1.14 1.65
N SER A 117 18.47 0.18 1.39
CA SER A 117 18.80 -0.97 0.53
C SER A 117 18.70 -0.61 -0.96
N PRO A 118 19.78 -0.75 -1.76
CA PRO A 118 19.81 -0.30 -3.15
C PRO A 118 18.82 -1.07 -4.04
N ARG A 119 18.65 -2.37 -3.79
CA ARG A 119 17.65 -3.20 -4.50
C ARG A 119 16.23 -2.67 -4.30
N SER A 120 15.93 -2.14 -3.10
CA SER A 120 14.60 -1.64 -2.78
C SER A 120 14.35 -0.26 -3.38
N VAL A 121 15.38 0.59 -3.44
CA VAL A 121 15.31 1.87 -4.16
C VAL A 121 14.94 1.63 -5.62
N VAL A 122 15.66 0.74 -6.30
CA VAL A 122 15.39 0.43 -7.72
C VAL A 122 13.97 -0.12 -7.90
N ALA A 123 13.54 -1.07 -7.05
CA ALA A 123 12.20 -1.64 -7.13
C ALA A 123 11.10 -0.58 -6.94
N THR A 124 11.26 0.34 -5.97
CA THR A 124 10.30 1.41 -5.72
C THR A 124 10.27 2.43 -6.86
N VAL A 125 11.42 2.83 -7.41
CA VAL A 125 11.49 3.76 -8.54
C VAL A 125 10.81 3.17 -9.77
N VAL A 126 11.12 1.91 -10.13
CA VAL A 126 10.50 1.23 -11.28
C VAL A 126 8.99 1.11 -11.10
N PHE A 127 8.52 0.74 -9.90
CA PHE A 127 7.09 0.68 -9.61
C PHE A 127 6.42 2.04 -9.79
N MET A 128 7.02 3.10 -9.25
CA MET A 128 6.44 4.45 -9.31
C MET A 128 6.39 4.99 -10.74
N LEU A 129 7.45 4.75 -11.53
CA LEU A 129 7.50 5.09 -12.95
C LEU A 129 6.42 4.36 -13.75
N MET A 130 6.27 3.05 -13.54
CA MET A 130 5.25 2.27 -14.25
C MET A 130 3.83 2.67 -13.83
N GLY A 131 3.62 3.00 -12.55
CA GLY A 131 2.35 3.55 -12.06
C GLY A 131 2.00 4.89 -12.71
N MET A 132 2.97 5.81 -12.79
CA MET A 132 2.79 7.10 -13.49
C MET A 132 2.51 6.91 -14.98
N ALA A 133 3.26 6.03 -15.65
CA ALA A 133 3.05 5.70 -17.06
C ALA A 133 1.65 5.10 -17.28
N THR A 134 1.25 4.12 -16.48
CA THR A 134 -0.07 3.49 -16.60
C THR A 134 -1.19 4.49 -16.33
N ALA A 135 -1.07 5.33 -15.31
CA ALA A 135 -2.08 6.36 -14.99
C ALA A 135 -2.23 7.40 -16.11
N THR A 136 -1.11 7.82 -16.73
CA THR A 136 -1.13 8.76 -17.86
C THR A 136 -1.66 8.12 -19.14
N LEU A 137 -1.28 6.89 -19.44
CA LEU A 137 -1.82 6.10 -20.57
C LEU A 137 -3.33 5.88 -20.43
N VAL A 138 -3.80 5.43 -19.27
CA VAL A 138 -5.23 5.21 -19.04
C VAL A 138 -6.00 6.53 -19.14
N ARG A 139 -5.48 7.62 -18.58
CA ARG A 139 -6.11 8.95 -18.70
C ARG A 139 -6.21 9.43 -20.15
N THR A 140 -5.14 9.24 -20.94
CA THR A 140 -5.08 9.69 -22.33
C THR A 140 -5.96 8.84 -23.25
N VAL A 141 -5.99 7.51 -23.06
CA VAL A 141 -6.81 6.59 -23.87
C VAL A 141 -8.29 6.66 -23.48
N ALA A 142 -8.62 6.84 -22.21
CA ALA A 142 -10.01 6.96 -21.74
C ALA A 142 -10.64 8.35 -22.01
N GLY A 143 -9.95 9.26 -22.71
CA GLY A 143 -10.49 10.57 -23.09
C GLY A 143 -10.69 11.56 -21.94
N GLY A 144 -9.95 11.42 -20.85
CA GLY A 144 -10.11 12.27 -19.66
C GLY A 144 -9.57 13.68 -19.85
N GLY A 145 -10.44 14.61 -20.28
CA GLY A 145 -10.25 16.05 -20.12
C GLY A 145 -10.03 16.46 -18.65
N PRO A 146 -9.53 17.69 -18.41
CA PRO A 146 -9.10 18.15 -17.09
C PRO A 146 -10.16 17.98 -15.99
#